data_AF-A0A4R2IC58-F1
#
_entry.id   AF-A0A4R2IC58-F1
#
_cell.length_a   1.000
_cell.length_b   1.000
_cell.length_c   1.000
_cell.angle_alpha   90.00
_cell.angle_beta   90.00
_cell.angle_gamma   90.00
#
_symmetry.space_group_name_H-M   'P 1'
#
loop_
_entity.id
_entity.type
_entity.pdbx_description
1 polymer ?
#
loop_
_entity_poly.entity_id
_entity_poly.type
_entity_poly.pdbx_seq_one_letter_code
_entity_poly.pdbx_strand_id
1 'polypeptide(L)' 'MDLPVERQLVVELKSVESLMPVHGAQLLTYLRLSGLHKGLLINFNEKVLRHGIRRMIV' A
#
# COMPACT_ATOMS: atom_id res chain seq x y z
N MET A 1 0.96 7.63 -4.23
CA MET A 1 0.81 6.51 -5.16
C MET A 1 2.14 6.38 -5.84
N ASP A 2 2.91 5.41 -5.38
CA ASP A 2 4.28 5.30 -5.81
C ASP A 2 4.36 4.53 -7.13
N LEU A 3 3.59 3.43 -7.28
CA LEU A 3 3.64 2.60 -8.48
C LEU A 3 2.27 1.97 -8.82
N PRO A 4 1.65 2.30 -9.98
CA PRO A 4 0.67 1.43 -10.63
C PRO A 4 1.40 0.26 -11.32
N VAL A 5 1.03 -0.97 -10.98
CA VAL A 5 1.52 -2.17 -11.70
C VAL A 5 0.42 -2.67 -12.64
N GLU A 6 0.72 -2.68 -13.94
CA GLU A 6 -0.11 -3.24 -15.01
C GLU A 6 -1.58 -2.77 -15.04
N ARG A 7 -1.89 -1.58 -14.48
CA ARG A 7 -3.28 -1.11 -14.26
C ARG A 7 -4.15 -2.13 -13.50
N GLN A 8 -3.55 -2.89 -12.58
CA GLN A 8 -4.27 -3.88 -11.78
C GLN A 8 -4.00 -3.76 -10.28
N LEU A 9 -2.92 -3.08 -9.91
CA LEU A 9 -2.43 -3.04 -8.53
C LEU A 9 -1.85 -1.66 -8.22
N VAL A 10 -2.23 -1.10 -7.08
CA VAL A 10 -1.60 0.08 -6.50
C VAL A 10 -0.57 -0.36 -5.46
N VAL A 11 0.66 0.14 -5.56
CA VAL A 11 1.69 -0.08 -4.54
C VAL A 11 2.06 1.26 -3.90
N GLU A 12 2.06 1.28 -2.56
CA GLU A 12 2.47 2.40 -1.73
C GLU A 12 3.56 1.92 -0.76
N LEU A 13 4.67 2.65 -0.71
CA LEU A 13 5.86 2.33 0.04
C LEU A 13 6.01 3.29 1.23
N LYS A 14 6.49 2.77 2.36
CA LYS A 14 6.84 3.56 3.55
C LYS A 14 8.15 3.06 4.13
N SER A 15 8.83 3.93 4.87
CA SER A 15 10.00 3.61 5.68
C SER A 15 9.82 4.28 7.05
N VAL A 16 8.91 3.74 7.85
CA VAL A 16 8.44 4.35 9.11
C VAL A 16 8.48 3.32 10.24
N GLU A 17 8.59 3.78 11.49
CA GLU A 17 8.64 2.90 12.67
C GLU A 17 7.44 1.94 12.72
N SER A 18 6.24 2.44 12.43
CA SER A 18 5.04 1.62 12.37
C SER A 18 4.03 2.14 11.34
N LEU A 19 3.25 1.22 10.76
CA LEU A 19 2.15 1.60 9.88
C LEU A 19 0.95 2.09 10.69
N MET A 20 0.60 3.36 10.51
CA MET A 20 -0.59 3.98 11.08
C MET A 20 -1.83 3.79 10.18
N PRO A 21 -3.06 3.88 10.74
CA PRO A 21 -4.30 3.78 9.95
C PRO A 21 -4.38 4.76 8.77
N VAL A 22 -3.79 5.95 8.90
CA VAL A 22 -3.76 6.97 7.83
C VAL A 22 -3.06 6.46 6.56
N HIS A 23 -2.05 5.59 6.68
CA HIS A 23 -1.37 5.02 5.51
C HIS A 23 -2.29 4.10 4.71
N GLY A 24 -3.16 3.35 5.39
CA GLY A 24 -4.18 2.53 4.74
C GLY A 24 -5.28 3.39 4.10
N ALA A 25 -5.70 4.46 4.77
CA ALA A 25 -6.68 5.41 4.23
C ALA A 25 -6.16 6.09 2.95
N GLN A 26 -4.87 6.44 2.89
CA GLN A 26 -4.24 7.00 1.71
C GLN A 26 -4.29 6.01 0.53
N LEU A 27 -3.91 4.75 0.75
CA LEU A 27 -4.00 3.70 -0.28
C LEU A 27 -5.44 3.48 -0.76
N LEU A 28 -6.42 3.48 0.15
CA LEU A 28 -7.83 3.35 -0.19
C LEU A 28 -8.31 4.47 -1.12
N THR A 29 -7.88 5.71 -0.87
CA THR A 29 -8.20 6.85 -1.74
C THR A 29 -7.67 6.62 -3.15
N TYR A 30 -6.44 6.12 -3.31
CA TYR A 30 -5.89 5.82 -4.63
C TYR A 30 -6.63 4.68 -5.33
N LEU A 31 -7.02 3.63 -4.61
CA LEU A 31 -7.81 2.53 -5.18
C LEU A 31 -9.14 3.05 -5.75
N ARG A 32 -9.84 3.91 -5.00
CA ARG A 32 -11.08 4.55 -5.46
C ARG A 32 -10.88 5.45 -6.68
N LEU A 33 -9.85 6.30 -6.67
CA LEU A 33 -9.58 7.24 -7.76
C LEU A 33 -9.07 6.54 -9.03
N SER A 34 -8.36 5.43 -8.89
CA SER A 34 -7.82 4.65 -10.02
C SER A 34 -8.80 3.62 -10.58
N GLY A 35 -9.92 3.34 -9.89
CA GLY A 35 -10.83 2.25 -10.22
C GLY A 35 -10.22 0.85 -10.02
N LEU A 36 -9.11 0.75 -9.27
CA LEU A 36 -8.43 -0.51 -8.99
C LEU A 36 -8.87 -1.07 -7.64
N HIS A 37 -8.97 -2.40 -7.58
CA HIS A 37 -9.50 -3.11 -6.41
C HIS A 37 -8.42 -3.71 -5.51
N LYS A 38 -7.16 -3.75 -5.96
CA LYS A 38 -6.05 -4.40 -5.26
C LYS A 38 -4.96 -3.38 -4.93
N GLY A 39 -4.54 -3.36 -3.67
CA GLY A 39 -3.43 -2.53 -3.20
C GLY A 39 -2.44 -3.26 -2.31
N LEU A 40 -1.18 -2.85 -2.35
CA LEU A 40 -0.13 -3.24 -1.40
C LEU A 40 0.41 -1.99 -0.70
N LEU A 41 0.41 -2.03 0.63
CA LEU A 41 1.12 -1.09 1.47
C LEU A 41 2.34 -1.81 2.06
N ILE A 42 3.54 -1.32 1.75
CA ILE A 42 4.80 -2.00 2.11
C ILE A 42 5.62 -1.07 3.01
N ASN A 43 5.91 -1.50 4.24
CA ASN A 43 6.86 -0.83 5.12
C ASN A 43 8.24 -1.49 5.00
N PHE A 44 9.23 -0.74 4.50
CA PHE A 44 10.62 -1.19 4.39
C PHE A 44 11.40 -1.09 5.70
N ASN A 45 10.84 -0.46 6.73
CA ASN A 45 11.47 -0.41 8.05
C ASN A 45 11.15 -1.66 8.88
N GLU A 46 11.38 -2.83 8.29
CA GLU A 46 11.16 -4.14 8.89
C GLU A 46 12.37 -5.03 8.65
N LYS A 47 12.75 -5.84 9.65
CA LYS A 47 13.90 -6.76 9.50
C LYS A 47 13.66 -7.82 8.43
N VAL A 48 12.40 -8.22 8.24
CA VAL A 48 11.97 -9.15 7.20
C VAL A 48 10.84 -8.49 6.44
N LEU A 49 11.06 -8.22 5.15
CA LEU A 49 10.13 -7.44 4.32
C LEU A 49 8.68 -7.97 4.39
N ARG A 50 8.50 -9.29 4.45
CA ARG A 50 7.19 -9.93 4.54
C ARG A 50 6.34 -9.42 5.71
N HIS A 51 6.95 -9.01 6.83
CA HIS A 51 6.25 -8.46 7.99
C HIS A 51 5.72 -7.04 7.75
N GLY A 52 6.34 -6.30 6.83
CA GLY A 52 5.94 -4.94 6.47
C GLY A 52 4.86 -4.87 5.39
N ILE A 53 4.42 -5.99 4.82
CA ILE A 53 3.44 -6.01 3.73
C ILE A 53 2.02 -6.11 4.28
N ARG A 54 1.18 -5.14 3.92
CA ARG A 54 -0.28 -5.19 4.09
C ARG A 54 -0.97 -5.21 2.73
N ARG A 55 -1.78 -6.23 2.49
CA ARG A 55 -2.64 -6.32 1.31
C ARG A 55 -4.00 -5.73 1.61
N MET A 56 -4.51 -4.90 0.70
CA MET A 56 -5.85 -4.32 0.77
C MET A 56 -6.64 -4.70 -0.48
N ILE A 57 -7.92 -5.05 -0.29
CA ILE A 57 -8.88 -5.37 -1.35
C ILE A 57 -10.15 -4.56 -1.09
N VAL A 58 -10.69 -3.91 -2.11
CA VAL A 58 -11.89 -3.05 -2.06
C VAL A 58 -12.89 -3.46 -3.11
#